data_AF-A0A7V9G8E8-F1
#
_entry.id   AF-A0A7V9G8E8-F1
#
_cell.length_a   1.000
_cell.length_b   1.000
_cell.length_c   1.000
_cell.angle_alpha   90.00
_cell.angle_beta   90.00
_cell.angle_gamma   90.00
#
_symmetry.space_group_name_H-M   'P 1'
#
loop_
_entity.id
_entity.type
_entity.pdbx_description
1 polymer ?
#
loop_
_entity_poly.entity_id
_entity_poly.type
_entity_poly.pdbx_seq_one_letter_code
_entity_poly.pdbx_strand_id
1 'polypeptide(L)'
;MRYALALIVVCSLGAGMGCGERPAPPPPAPPAKPMSSWTESDSQAAAKELITDATRNPWVAEYRTRMNRMPRVAVGEIVDRSGDNVDVTAFTTDLEHALSSSLQVGVVRSPTDADLILTGAVSRESGKNASYFQVDLRLSATDGGDTVWQRGIERQIDTPAK
;
A
#
# COMPACT_ATOMS: atom_id res chain seq x y z
N MET A 1 55.15 -58.79 -61.81
CA MET A 1 56.00 -59.08 -60.65
C MET A 1 55.66 -58.10 -59.53
N ARG A 2 55.21 -58.60 -58.36
CA ARG A 2 55.53 -58.10 -56.98
C ARG A 2 55.03 -56.67 -56.62
N TYR A 3 54.31 -56.30 -55.55
CA TYR A 3 53.93 -56.78 -54.20
C TYR A 3 52.67 -55.96 -53.77
N ALA A 4 51.61 -56.54 -53.17
CA ALA A 4 51.35 -56.77 -51.73
C ALA A 4 50.87 -55.54 -50.89
N LEU A 5 49.65 -55.69 -50.36
CA LEU A 5 49.00 -55.18 -49.13
C LEU A 5 49.67 -54.07 -48.28
N ALA A 6 48.84 -53.09 -47.86
CA ALA A 6 48.90 -52.51 -46.50
C ALA A 6 47.50 -52.07 -46.04
N LEU A 7 47.22 -52.34 -44.76
CA LEU A 7 45.92 -52.42 -44.09
C LEU A 7 45.87 -51.31 -43.03
N ILE A 8 44.85 -50.45 -42.98
CA ILE A 8 44.49 -49.68 -41.77
C ILE A 8 42.96 -49.54 -41.72
N VAL A 9 42.31 -50.32 -40.86
CA VAL A 9 40.90 -50.14 -40.46
C VAL A 9 40.91 -49.47 -39.09
N VAL A 10 40.31 -48.28 -39.07
CA VAL A 10 40.10 -47.39 -37.92
C VAL A 10 38.95 -47.94 -37.07
N CYS A 11 39.14 -48.08 -35.75
CA CYS A 11 38.07 -48.42 -34.82
C CYS A 11 38.06 -47.45 -33.61
N SER A 12 37.31 -46.37 -33.85
CA SER A 12 36.61 -45.39 -33.02
C SER A 12 36.68 -45.47 -31.48
N LEU A 13 37.04 -44.31 -30.91
CA LEU A 13 36.78 -43.84 -29.55
C LEU A 13 35.29 -43.91 -29.18
N GLY A 14 34.96 -44.55 -28.06
CA GLY A 14 33.66 -44.44 -27.39
C GLY A 14 33.69 -43.33 -26.33
N ALA A 15 33.06 -42.19 -26.63
CA ALA A 15 32.83 -41.11 -25.67
C ALA A 15 31.60 -41.42 -24.80
N GLY A 16 31.77 -41.44 -23.48
CA GLY A 16 30.67 -41.58 -22.52
C GLY A 16 29.75 -40.36 -22.56
N MET A 17 28.48 -40.58 -22.92
CA MET A 17 27.41 -39.58 -22.82
C MET A 17 26.96 -39.49 -21.35
N GLY A 18 27.35 -38.40 -20.67
CA GLY A 18 26.77 -38.03 -19.37
C GLY A 18 25.39 -37.40 -19.58
N CYS A 19 24.35 -37.97 -18.94
CA CYS A 19 23.05 -37.32 -18.79
C CYS A 19 23.21 -36.12 -17.86
N GLY A 20 23.32 -34.93 -18.43
CA GLY A 20 23.18 -33.69 -17.67
C GLY A 20 21.71 -33.47 -17.32
N GLU A 21 21.37 -33.53 -16.03
CA GLU A 21 20.06 -33.14 -15.53
C GLU A 21 19.81 -31.66 -15.89
N ARG A 22 18.71 -31.37 -16.58
CA ARG A 22 18.31 -30.00 -16.91
C ARG A 22 17.71 -29.34 -15.66
N PRO A 23 18.09 -28.09 -15.34
CA PRO A 23 17.40 -27.31 -14.31
C PRO A 23 15.91 -27.18 -14.65
N ALA A 24 15.05 -27.34 -13.65
CA ALA A 24 13.62 -27.14 -13.83
C ALA A 24 13.32 -25.69 -14.26
N PRO A 25 12.32 -25.47 -15.13
CA PRO A 25 11.86 -24.13 -15.45
C PRO A 25 11.44 -23.37 -14.18
N PRO A 26 11.67 -22.05 -14.11
CA PRO A 26 11.15 -21.25 -13.01
C PRO A 26 9.62 -21.39 -12.96
N PRO A 27 9.01 -21.31 -11.76
CA PRO A 27 7.57 -21.30 -11.63
C PRO A 27 6.98 -20.14 -12.44
N PRO A 28 5.77 -20.29 -12.99
CA PRO A 28 5.10 -19.22 -13.69
C PRO A 28 4.96 -18.00 -12.78
N ALA A 29 5.12 -16.80 -13.36
CA ALA A 29 4.91 -15.56 -12.63
C ALA A 29 3.50 -15.54 -12.03
N PRO A 30 3.31 -15.00 -10.81
CA PRO A 30 1.98 -14.85 -10.23
C PRO A 30 1.08 -14.03 -11.17
N PRO A 31 -0.23 -14.30 -11.20
CA PRO A 31 -1.16 -13.53 -12.00
C PRO A 31 -1.07 -12.04 -11.66
N ALA A 32 -1.22 -11.18 -12.66
CA ALA A 32 -1.26 -9.74 -12.45
C ALA A 32 -2.37 -9.38 -11.47
N LYS A 33 -2.06 -8.48 -10.52
CA LYS A 33 -3.05 -7.98 -9.56
C LYS A 33 -4.21 -7.31 -10.33
N PRO A 34 -5.48 -7.57 -9.98
CA PRO A 34 -6.61 -6.88 -10.59
C PRO A 34 -6.47 -5.35 -10.38
N MET A 35 -6.89 -4.57 -11.38
CA MET A 35 -6.91 -3.11 -11.26
C MET A 35 -7.95 -2.70 -10.22
N SER A 36 -7.55 -1.86 -9.27
CA SER A 36 -8.49 -1.29 -8.29
C SER A 36 -9.35 -0.21 -8.97
N SER A 37 -10.61 -0.16 -8.56
CA SER A 37 -11.55 0.95 -8.81
C SER A 37 -11.15 2.21 -8.04
N TRP A 38 -10.28 2.09 -7.04
CA TRP A 38 -9.69 3.19 -6.30
C TRP A 38 -8.44 3.70 -7.01
N THR A 39 -8.44 4.98 -7.39
CA THR A 39 -7.31 5.62 -8.08
C THR A 39 -6.43 6.42 -7.13
N GLU A 40 -5.23 6.78 -7.59
CA GLU A 40 -4.36 7.73 -6.88
C GLU A 40 -5.06 9.07 -6.62
N SER A 41 -5.87 9.55 -7.58
CA SER A 41 -6.63 10.78 -7.39
C SER A 41 -7.68 10.65 -6.28
N ASP A 42 -8.24 9.45 -6.09
CA ASP A 42 -9.18 9.19 -5.00
C ASP A 42 -8.46 9.23 -3.65
N SER A 43 -7.27 8.64 -3.55
CA SER A 43 -6.39 8.74 -2.38
C SER A 43 -6.11 10.19 -1.99
N GLN A 44 -5.62 10.98 -2.94
CA GLN A 44 -5.24 12.38 -2.69
C GLN A 44 -6.46 13.23 -2.30
N ALA A 45 -7.60 13.03 -2.95
CA ALA A 45 -8.83 13.74 -2.63
C ALA A 45 -9.33 13.38 -1.23
N ALA A 46 -9.39 12.10 -0.89
CA ALA A 46 -9.83 11.63 0.43
C ALA A 46 -8.90 12.13 1.54
N ALA A 47 -7.58 12.01 1.34
CA ALA A 47 -6.59 12.49 2.30
C ALA A 47 -6.73 14.00 2.53
N LYS A 48 -6.82 14.80 1.46
CA LYS A 48 -6.96 16.25 1.58
C LYS A 48 -8.24 16.65 2.32
N GLU A 49 -9.37 16.02 2.00
CA GLU A 49 -10.64 16.31 2.65
C GLU A 49 -10.60 15.99 4.15
N LEU A 50 -10.24 14.74 4.49
CA LEU A 50 -10.25 14.26 5.88
C LEU A 50 -9.24 14.99 6.75
N ILE A 51 -8.03 15.23 6.24
CA ILE A 51 -7.02 15.95 7.00
C ILE A 51 -7.39 17.43 7.18
N THR A 52 -7.95 18.07 6.14
CA THR A 52 -8.43 19.46 6.28
C THR A 52 -9.50 19.56 7.36
N ASP A 53 -10.41 18.59 7.43
CA ASP A 53 -11.40 18.54 8.50
C ASP A 53 -10.77 18.30 9.88
N ALA A 54 -9.87 17.32 9.98
CA ALA A 54 -9.17 16.99 11.21
C ALA A 54 -8.41 18.19 11.77
N THR A 55 -7.65 18.92 10.95
CA THR A 55 -6.79 20.02 11.45
C THR A 55 -7.54 21.33 11.68
N ARG A 56 -8.75 21.48 11.11
CA ARG A 56 -9.65 22.61 11.39
C ARG A 56 -10.48 22.42 12.66
N ASN A 57 -10.53 21.21 13.19
CA ASN A 57 -11.29 20.90 14.39
C ASN A 57 -10.68 21.58 15.64
N PRO A 58 -11.50 21.99 16.65
CA PRO A 58 -11.02 22.66 17.86
C PRO A 58 -9.92 21.94 18.64
N TRP A 59 -9.78 20.61 18.53
CA TRP A 59 -8.77 19.85 19.28
C TRP A 59 -7.34 20.37 19.05
N VAL A 60 -7.02 20.91 17.86
CA VAL A 60 -5.68 21.46 17.58
C VAL A 60 -5.40 22.67 18.46
N ALA A 61 -6.38 23.58 18.58
CA ALA A 61 -6.26 24.76 19.42
C ALA A 61 -6.18 24.35 20.90
N GLU A 62 -7.03 23.42 21.34
CA GLU A 62 -7.01 22.89 22.70
C GLU A 62 -5.67 22.24 23.04
N TYR A 63 -5.12 21.43 22.13
CA TYR A 63 -3.82 20.80 22.33
C TYR A 63 -2.72 21.85 22.51
N ARG A 64 -2.69 22.87 21.65
CA ARG A 64 -1.70 23.95 21.72
C ARG A 64 -1.82 24.74 23.03
N THR A 65 -3.04 25.01 23.49
CA THR A 65 -3.27 25.68 24.78
C THR A 65 -2.80 24.83 25.96
N ARG A 66 -3.03 23.52 25.95
CA ARG A 66 -2.66 22.62 27.05
C ARG A 66 -1.16 22.31 27.09
N MET A 67 -0.56 22.05 25.94
CA MET A 67 0.81 21.54 25.82
C MET A 67 1.84 22.64 25.49
N ASN A 68 1.39 23.85 25.18
CA ASN A 68 2.21 24.99 24.76
C ASN A 68 3.18 24.68 23.60
N ARG A 69 2.79 23.75 22.72
CA ARG A 69 3.55 23.34 21.54
C ARG A 69 2.62 22.77 20.47
N MET A 70 3.15 22.59 19.25
CA MET A 70 2.43 21.94 18.16
C MET A 70 2.27 20.43 18.44
N PRO A 71 1.09 19.83 18.16
CA PRO A 71 0.91 18.39 18.27
C PRO A 71 1.81 17.66 17.27
N ARG A 72 2.44 16.56 17.71
CA ARG A 72 3.15 15.64 16.82
C ARG A 72 2.23 14.49 16.45
N VAL A 73 2.02 14.29 15.17
CA VAL A 73 1.11 13.29 14.62
C VAL A 73 1.91 12.30 13.77
N ALA A 74 1.71 11.01 14.01
CA ALA A 74 2.15 9.95 13.11
C ALA A 74 0.95 9.37 12.37
N VAL A 75 1.16 8.94 11.13
CA VAL A 75 0.21 8.04 10.46
C VAL A 75 0.56 6.62 10.88
N GLY A 76 -0.42 5.95 11.48
CA GLY A 76 -0.33 4.58 11.95
C GLY A 76 -0.85 3.59 10.92
N GLU A 77 -1.47 2.52 11.41
CA GLU A 77 -1.99 1.46 10.54
C GLU A 77 -3.18 1.95 9.72
N ILE A 78 -3.07 1.82 8.40
CA ILE A 78 -4.13 2.02 7.42
C ILE A 78 -4.45 0.67 6.78
N VAL A 79 -5.68 0.18 6.97
CA VAL A 79 -6.07 -1.17 6.54
C VAL A 79 -7.02 -1.13 5.36
N ASP A 80 -6.73 -1.90 4.31
CA ASP A 80 -7.70 -2.18 3.26
C ASP A 80 -8.63 -3.34 3.67
N ARG A 81 -9.92 -3.06 3.72
CA ARG A 81 -11.02 -4.02 3.93
C ARG A 81 -12.01 -4.02 2.76
N SER A 82 -11.69 -3.33 1.67
CA SER A 82 -12.54 -3.23 0.48
C SER A 82 -12.51 -4.49 -0.40
N GLY A 83 -11.41 -5.26 -0.33
CA GLY A 83 -11.14 -6.36 -1.24
C GLY A 83 -10.73 -5.92 -2.65
N ASP A 84 -10.62 -4.62 -2.88
CA ASP A 84 -10.34 -4.02 -4.19
C ASP A 84 -8.83 -3.84 -4.44
N ASN A 85 -8.01 -4.21 -3.45
CA ASN A 85 -6.55 -4.03 -3.43
C ASN A 85 -6.12 -2.57 -3.49
N VAL A 86 -6.70 -1.75 -2.61
CA VAL A 86 -6.34 -0.33 -2.47
C VAL A 86 -4.86 -0.23 -2.08
N ASP A 87 -4.12 0.66 -2.74
CA ASP A 87 -2.74 0.95 -2.35
C ASP A 87 -2.71 1.81 -1.08
N VAL A 88 -2.76 1.13 0.06
CA VAL A 88 -2.68 1.76 1.38
C VAL A 88 -1.34 2.45 1.63
N THR A 89 -0.27 2.07 0.91
CA THR A 89 1.05 2.71 1.06
C THR A 89 1.04 4.08 0.40
N ALA A 90 0.51 4.16 -0.82
CA ALA A 90 0.27 5.43 -1.49
C ALA A 90 -0.67 6.31 -0.67
N PHE A 91 -1.79 5.74 -0.19
CA PHE A 91 -2.75 6.50 0.62
C PHE A 91 -2.15 7.00 1.95
N THR A 92 -1.32 6.20 2.61
CA THR A 92 -0.58 6.63 3.81
C THR A 92 0.34 7.81 3.51
N THR A 93 1.05 7.76 2.37
CA THR A 93 1.94 8.85 1.92
C THR A 93 1.14 10.12 1.64
N ASP A 94 -0.04 9.99 1.02
CA ASP A 94 -0.94 11.12 0.75
C ASP A 94 -1.46 11.76 2.06
N LEU A 95 -1.78 10.94 3.08
CA LEU A 95 -2.19 11.42 4.41
C LEU A 95 -1.06 12.19 5.10
N GLU A 96 0.17 11.68 5.09
CA GLU A 96 1.33 12.37 5.64
C GLU A 96 1.60 13.69 4.92
N HIS A 97 1.49 13.70 3.59
CA HIS A 97 1.67 14.90 2.78
C HIS A 97 0.60 15.95 3.08
N ALA A 98 -0.66 15.53 3.22
CA ALA A 98 -1.78 16.41 3.59
C ALA A 98 -1.60 16.97 5.01
N LEU A 99 -1.17 16.16 5.98
CA LEU A 99 -0.88 16.60 7.35
C LEU A 99 0.23 17.64 7.37
N SER A 100 1.33 17.37 6.68
CA SER A 100 2.47 18.29 6.56
C SER A 100 2.05 19.62 5.92
N SER A 101 1.24 19.55 4.85
CA SER A 101 0.73 20.72 4.12
C SER A 101 -0.21 21.60 4.95
N SER A 102 -0.84 21.06 6.00
CA SER A 102 -1.74 21.83 6.86
C SER A 102 -0.99 22.90 7.68
N LEU A 103 0.31 22.70 7.96
CA LEU A 103 1.14 23.54 8.85
C LEU A 103 0.56 23.74 10.27
N GLN A 104 -0.43 22.94 10.67
CA GLN A 104 -1.07 23.00 11.99
C GLN A 104 -0.54 21.95 12.96
N VAL A 105 0.10 20.91 12.43
CA VAL A 105 0.60 19.74 13.15
C VAL A 105 2.01 19.38 12.67
N GLY A 106 2.83 18.77 13.53
CA GLY A 106 4.14 18.25 13.16
C GLY A 106 4.02 16.79 12.77
N VAL A 107 4.43 16.41 11.57
CA VAL A 107 4.39 15.00 11.13
C VAL A 107 5.66 14.29 11.57
N VAL A 108 5.50 13.14 12.23
CA VAL A 108 6.61 12.25 12.60
C VAL A 108 6.40 10.87 11.99
N ARG A 109 7.51 10.18 11.70
CA ARG A 109 7.51 8.86 11.04
C ARG A 109 7.29 7.70 12.00
N SER A 110 7.55 7.92 13.28
CA SER A 110 7.50 6.91 14.33
C SER A 110 6.32 7.20 15.26
N PRO A 111 5.39 6.24 15.47
CA PRO A 111 4.33 6.38 16.47
C PRO A 111 4.86 6.64 17.88
N THR A 112 6.04 6.14 18.23
CA THR A 112 6.68 6.35 19.55
C THR A 112 7.04 7.80 19.81
N ASP A 113 7.34 8.57 18.77
CA ASP A 113 7.68 9.99 18.87
C ASP A 113 6.44 10.89 18.71
N ALA A 114 5.28 10.29 18.42
CA ALA A 114 4.03 11.00 18.20
C ALA A 114 3.24 11.14 19.49
N ASP A 115 2.50 12.24 19.60
CA ASP A 115 1.54 12.43 20.67
C ASP A 115 0.16 11.87 20.27
N LEU A 116 -0.13 11.89 18.97
CA LEU A 116 -1.35 11.38 18.37
C LEU A 116 -1.01 10.47 17.19
N ILE A 117 -1.81 9.42 17.00
CA ILE A 117 -1.70 8.48 15.90
C ILE A 117 -2.97 8.55 15.07
N LEU A 118 -2.81 8.79 13.77
CA LEU A 118 -3.87 8.70 12.79
C LEU A 118 -3.95 7.27 12.27
N THR A 119 -5.02 6.57 12.60
CA THR A 119 -5.32 5.22 12.10
C THR A 119 -6.53 5.25 11.20
N GLY A 120 -6.71 4.22 10.38
CA GLY A 120 -7.86 4.20 9.49
C GLY A 120 -8.10 2.89 8.77
N ALA A 121 -9.24 2.84 8.11
CA ALA A 121 -9.59 1.73 7.23
C ALA A 121 -10.30 2.24 5.99
N VAL A 122 -10.06 1.57 4.87
CA VAL A 122 -10.82 1.72 3.64
C VAL A 122 -11.67 0.46 3.47
N SER A 123 -12.98 0.59 3.55
CA SER A 123 -13.93 -0.49 3.29
C SER A 123 -14.70 -0.22 2.00
N ARG A 124 -15.35 -1.26 1.47
CA ARG A 124 -16.30 -1.15 0.37
C ARG A 124 -17.64 -1.60 0.87
N GLU A 125 -18.63 -0.75 0.71
CA GLU A 125 -20.01 -1.05 1.04
C GLU A 125 -20.86 -1.09 -0.23
N SER A 126 -21.85 -1.97 -0.23
CA SER A 126 -22.80 -2.08 -1.33
C SER A 126 -24.13 -1.50 -0.89
N GLY A 127 -24.44 -0.32 -1.43
CA GLY A 127 -25.78 0.25 -1.35
C GLY A 127 -26.77 -0.48 -2.26
N LYS A 128 -28.04 -0.07 -2.20
CA LYS A 128 -29.12 -0.65 -3.03
C LYS A 128 -28.89 -0.46 -4.53
N ASN A 129 -28.24 0.65 -4.93
CA ASN A 129 -28.10 1.06 -6.34
C ASN A 129 -26.65 1.33 -6.77
N ALA A 130 -25.69 1.37 -5.84
CA ALA A 130 -24.29 1.65 -6.13
C ALA A 130 -23.38 1.08 -5.04
N SER A 131 -22.17 0.69 -5.41
CA SER A 131 -21.09 0.45 -4.44
C SER A 131 -20.36 1.76 -4.14
N TYR A 132 -19.89 1.90 -2.91
CA TYR A 132 -19.07 3.03 -2.48
C TYR A 132 -17.90 2.53 -1.62
N PHE A 133 -16.81 3.27 -1.66
CA PHE A 133 -15.75 3.14 -0.68
C PHE A 133 -16.11 3.99 0.54
N GLN A 134 -15.89 3.44 1.72
CA GLN A 134 -15.97 4.17 2.97
C GLN A 134 -14.56 4.28 3.54
N VAL A 135 -14.13 5.52 3.80
CA VAL A 135 -12.82 5.81 4.36
C VAL A 135 -13.02 6.37 5.75
N ASP A 136 -12.70 5.57 6.76
CA ASP A 136 -12.79 5.97 8.16
C ASP A 136 -11.39 6.27 8.69
N LEU A 137 -11.19 7.50 9.17
CA LEU A 137 -9.99 7.90 9.88
C LEU A 137 -10.29 8.25 11.32
N ARG A 138 -9.35 7.90 12.20
CA ARG A 138 -9.40 8.16 13.62
C ARG A 138 -8.05 8.69 14.09
N LEU A 139 -8.08 9.80 14.80
CA LEU A 139 -6.93 10.37 15.49
C LEU A 139 -7.09 10.09 16.99
N SER A 140 -6.17 9.33 17.55
CA SER A 140 -6.17 8.92 18.98
C SER A 140 -4.83 9.23 19.63
N ALA A 141 -4.82 9.41 20.95
CA ALA A 141 -3.57 9.61 21.69
C ALA A 141 -2.71 8.34 21.71
N THR A 142 -1.38 8.51 21.59
CA THR A 142 -0.41 7.39 21.56
C THR A 142 -0.36 6.61 22.87
N ASP A 143 -0.70 7.25 23.99
CA ASP A 143 -0.73 6.66 25.33
C ASP A 143 -1.92 5.71 25.58
N GLY A 144 -2.69 5.40 24.51
CA GLY A 144 -3.92 4.62 24.61
C GLY A 144 -5.10 5.44 25.13
N GLY A 145 -4.95 6.77 25.19
CA GLY A 145 -6.01 7.70 25.57
C GLY A 145 -7.11 7.84 24.53
N ASP A 146 -7.97 8.83 24.77
CA ASP A 146 -9.20 9.02 24.01
C ASP A 146 -8.96 9.38 22.54
N THR A 147 -9.98 9.08 21.73
CA THR A 147 -10.06 9.55 20.35
C THR A 147 -10.34 11.04 20.34
N VAL A 148 -9.43 11.84 19.80
CA VAL A 148 -9.57 13.30 19.71
C VAL A 148 -10.36 13.73 18.47
N TRP A 149 -10.33 12.93 17.42
CA TRP A 149 -11.08 13.17 16.20
C TRP A 149 -11.35 11.86 15.47
N GLN A 150 -12.53 11.74 14.86
CA GLN A 150 -12.86 10.64 13.97
C GLN A 150 -13.83 11.11 12.91
N ARG A 151 -13.65 10.63 11.68
CA ARG A 151 -14.57 10.90 10.58
C ARG A 151 -14.47 9.82 9.51
N GLY A 152 -15.64 9.47 8.97
CA GLY A 152 -15.80 8.68 7.76
C GLY A 152 -16.24 9.55 6.59
N ILE A 153 -15.75 9.25 5.39
CA ILE A 153 -16.31 9.78 4.13
C ILE A 153 -16.68 8.64 3.19
N GLU A 154 -17.71 8.87 2.38
CA GLU A 154 -18.16 7.95 1.34
C GLU A 154 -17.67 8.44 -0.03
N ARG A 155 -17.19 7.53 -0.87
CA ARG A 155 -16.77 7.79 -2.25
C ARG A 155 -17.47 6.80 -3.18
N GLN A 156 -18.37 7.31 -4.02
CA GLN A 156 -19.09 6.48 -4.97
C GLN A 156 -18.13 5.84 -5.96
N ILE A 157 -18.35 4.55 -6.25
CA ILE A 157 -17.63 3.83 -7.30
C ILE A 157 -18.40 4.04 -8.59
N ASP A 158 -17.87 4.89 -9.46
CA ASP A 158 -18.44 5.07 -10.79
C ASP A 158 -18.28 3.78 -11.58
N THR A 159 -19.35 3.00 -11.60
CA THR A 159 -19.44 1.86 -12.51
C THR A 159 -19.67 2.43 -13.90
N PRO A 160 -18.77 2.21 -14.88
CA PRO A 160 -19.01 2.70 -16.23
C PRO A 160 -20.35 2.14 -16.71
N ALA A 161 -21.21 3.03 -17.21
CA ALA A 161 -22.51 2.64 -17.76
C ALA A 161 -22.30 1.55 -18.81
N LYS A 162 -23.03 0.44 -18.65
CA LYS A 162 -22.97 -0.74 -19.52
C LYS A 162 -23.32 -0.41 -20.97
#